data_AF-A0A530AGJ3-F1
#
_entry.id   AF-A0A530AGJ3-F1
#
_cell.length_a   1.000
_cell.length_b   1.000
_cell.length_c   1.000
_cell.angle_alpha   90.00
_cell.angle_beta   90.00
_cell.angle_gamma   90.00
#
_symmetry.space_group_name_H-M   'P 1'
#
loop_
_entity.id
_entity.type
_entity.pdbx_description
1 polymer ?
#
loop_
_entity_poly.entity_id
_entity_poly.type
_entity_poly.pdbx_seq_one_letter_code
_entity_poly.pdbx_strand_id
1 'polypeptide(L)'
;MNRIFERIRAMLPDAPDYLTPHTMRRTWNDRFSELVDQQPPDKRMDPEQEIRIRNKLQGWSPQSEMGAQYARRHIRKRADDLAERLANNIIERGSGEHGRAEEEN
;
A
#
# COMPACT_ATOMS: atom_id res chain seq x y z
N MET A 1 4.34 -14.49 -21.01
CA MET A 1 5.06 -13.20 -21.04
C MET A 1 5.99 -13.14 -19.83
N ASN A 2 7.19 -13.75 -19.91
CA ASN A 2 8.10 -13.88 -18.76
C ASN A 2 9.59 -14.03 -19.14
N ARG A 3 9.91 -14.21 -20.43
CA ARG A 3 11.28 -14.51 -20.91
C ARG A 3 12.32 -13.42 -20.60
N ILE A 4 11.90 -12.16 -20.58
CA ILE A 4 12.78 -11.04 -20.18
C ILE A 4 13.18 -11.19 -18.71
N PHE A 5 12.24 -11.53 -17.84
CA PHE A 5 12.52 -11.72 -16.40
C PHE A 5 13.30 -13.00 -16.14
N GLU A 6 13.07 -14.06 -16.91
CA GLU A 6 13.91 -15.26 -16.89
C GLU A 6 15.36 -14.91 -17.26
N ARG A 7 15.57 -14.07 -18.27
CA ARG A 7 16.91 -13.62 -18.68
C ARG A 7 17.57 -12.72 -17.64
N ILE A 8 16.81 -11.80 -17.04
CA ILE A 8 17.31 -10.92 -15.97
C ILE A 8 17.75 -11.76 -14.76
N ARG A 9 16.93 -12.74 -14.32
CA ARG A 9 17.31 -13.64 -13.23
C ARG A 9 18.52 -14.51 -13.57
N ALA A 10 18.64 -14.97 -14.82
CA ALA A 10 19.82 -15.70 -15.27
C ALA A 10 21.10 -14.84 -15.30
N MET A 11 20.98 -13.51 -15.42
CA MET A 11 22.11 -12.57 -15.42
C MET A 11 22.45 -12.04 -14.03
N LEU A 12 21.53 -12.15 -13.07
CA LEU A 12 21.67 -11.67 -11.70
C LEU A 12 21.49 -12.87 -10.75
N PRO A 13 22.57 -13.57 -10.38
CA PRO A 13 22.50 -14.79 -9.56
C PRO A 13 21.77 -14.59 -8.22
N ASP A 14 21.87 -13.37 -7.67
CA ASP A 14 21.24 -13.00 -6.39
C ASP A 14 19.84 -12.40 -6.55
N ALA A 15 19.27 -12.42 -7.77
CA ALA A 15 17.93 -11.88 -7.98
C ALA A 15 16.87 -12.78 -7.30
N PRO A 16 15.92 -12.21 -6.54
CA PRO A 16 14.91 -13.01 -5.88
C PRO A 16 13.99 -13.72 -6.88
N ASP A 17 13.62 -14.97 -6.58
CA ASP A 17 12.73 -15.79 -7.44
C ASP A 17 11.37 -15.13 -7.68
N TYR A 18 10.89 -14.34 -6.73
CA TYR A 18 9.62 -13.62 -6.85
C TYR A 18 9.70 -12.38 -7.75
N LEU A 19 10.87 -12.03 -8.30
CA LEU A 19 11.01 -10.92 -9.25
C LEU A 19 10.36 -11.30 -10.59
N THR A 20 9.10 -10.92 -10.75
CA THR A 20 8.29 -11.22 -11.94
C THR A 20 7.58 -9.95 -12.43
N PRO A 21 7.08 -9.92 -13.68
CA PRO A 21 6.25 -8.80 -14.14
C PRO A 21 5.04 -8.56 -13.24
N HIS A 22 4.46 -9.64 -12.69
CA HIS A 22 3.30 -9.54 -11.81
C HIS A 22 3.67 -8.87 -10.48
N THR A 23 4.79 -9.26 -9.86
CA THR A 23 5.27 -8.65 -8.62
C THR A 23 5.63 -7.18 -8.81
N MET A 24 6.31 -6.84 -9.91
CA MET A 24 6.60 -5.43 -10.21
C MET A 24 5.34 -4.61 -10.38
N ARG A 25 4.32 -5.14 -11.06
CA ARG A 25 3.02 -4.46 -11.19
C ARG A 25 2.37 -4.24 -9.83
N ARG A 26 2.41 -5.22 -8.93
CA ARG A 26 1.89 -5.06 -7.56
C ARG A 26 2.64 -3.95 -6.82
N THR A 27 3.97 -3.99 -6.80
CA THR A 27 4.80 -2.96 -6.15
C THR A 27 4.53 -1.56 -6.72
N TRP A 28 4.39 -1.43 -8.03
CA TRP A 28 4.07 -0.14 -8.64
C TRP A 28 2.70 0.38 -8.19
N ASN A 29 1.68 -0.48 -8.14
CA ASN A 29 0.34 -0.06 -7.71
C ASN A 29 0.30 0.31 -6.23
N ASP A 30 1.03 -0.41 -5.38
CA ASP A 30 1.15 -0.09 -3.96
C ASP A 30 1.85 1.28 -3.79
N ARG A 31 2.95 1.54 -4.50
CA ARG A 31 3.66 2.85 -4.50
C ARG A 31 2.84 3.99 -5.07
N PHE A 32 2.02 3.73 -6.08
CA PHE A 32 1.14 4.74 -6.66
C PHE A 32 0.12 5.23 -5.63
N SER A 33 -0.49 4.33 -4.87
CA SER A 33 -1.39 4.72 -3.78
C SER A 33 -0.68 5.49 -2.67
N GLU A 34 0.55 5.09 -2.30
CA GLU A 34 1.37 5.84 -1.34
C GLU A 34 1.67 7.26 -1.83
N LEU A 35 1.96 7.43 -3.12
CA LEU A 35 2.19 8.74 -3.73
C LEU A 35 0.93 9.62 -3.64
N VAL A 36 -0.25 9.07 -3.91
CA VAL A 36 -1.54 9.80 -3.79
C VAL A 36 -1.81 10.22 -2.34
N ASP A 37 -1.56 9.32 -1.38
CA ASP A 37 -1.73 9.62 0.05
C ASP A 37 -0.77 10.72 0.54
N GLN A 38 0.42 10.83 -0.05
CA GLN A 38 1.39 11.87 0.27
C GLN A 38 1.01 13.24 -0.29
N GLN A 39 0.04 13.31 -1.22
CA GLN A 39 -0.40 14.60 -1.75
C GLN A 39 -1.15 15.42 -0.70
N PRO A 40 -0.94 16.75 -0.68
CA PRO A 40 -1.78 17.66 0.09
C PRO A 40 -3.27 17.50 -0.23
N PRO A 41 -4.18 17.67 0.75
CA PRO A 41 -5.62 17.46 0.53
C PRO A 41 -6.21 18.28 -0.63
N ASP A 42 -5.71 19.49 -0.86
CA ASP A 42 -6.11 20.39 -1.95
C ASP A 42 -5.66 19.91 -3.35
N LYS A 43 -4.67 19.01 -3.41
CA LYS A 43 -4.11 18.45 -4.65
C LYS A 43 -4.39 16.97 -4.83
N ARG A 44 -4.99 16.33 -3.83
CA ARG A 44 -5.30 14.91 -3.88
C ARG A 44 -6.44 14.68 -4.86
N MET A 45 -6.22 13.74 -5.77
CA MET A 45 -7.23 13.35 -6.76
C MET A 45 -8.42 12.63 -6.10
N ASP A 46 -9.59 12.74 -6.72
CA ASP A 46 -10.76 11.96 -6.33
C ASP A 46 -10.54 10.45 -6.63
N PRO A 47 -11.12 9.52 -5.84
CA PRO A 47 -10.94 8.09 -6.05
C PRO A 47 -11.28 7.59 -7.46
N GLU A 48 -12.27 8.16 -8.14
CA GLU A 48 -12.60 7.76 -9.51
C GLU A 48 -11.50 8.20 -10.49
N GLN A 49 -10.97 9.41 -10.30
CA GLN A 49 -9.84 9.90 -11.09
C GLN A 49 -8.59 9.05 -10.87
N GLU A 50 -8.32 8.65 -9.62
CA GLU A 50 -7.23 7.75 -9.28
C GLU A 50 -7.31 6.43 -10.06
N ILE A 51 -8.48 5.80 -10.08
CA ILE A 51 -8.71 4.54 -10.81
C ILE A 51 -8.48 4.74 -12.32
N ARG A 52 -9.01 5.82 -12.90
CA ARG A 52 -8.84 6.11 -14.34
C ARG A 52 -7.38 6.35 -14.70
N ILE A 53 -6.66 7.12 -13.90
CA ILE A 53 -5.22 7.38 -14.09
C ILE A 53 -4.42 6.08 -13.96
N ARG A 54 -4.71 5.28 -12.95
CA ARG A 54 -4.07 3.98 -12.74
C ARG A 54 -4.29 3.03 -13.90
N ASN A 55 -5.53 2.93 -14.39
CA ASN A 55 -5.87 2.12 -15.55
C ASN A 55 -5.06 2.57 -16.77
N LYS A 56 -5.00 3.88 -17.04
CA LYS A 56 -4.21 4.44 -18.14
C LYS A 56 -2.72 4.12 -18.01
N LEU A 57 -2.13 4.33 -16.83
CA LEU A 57 -0.69 4.11 -16.60
C LEU A 57 -0.29 2.62 -16.68
N GLN A 58 -1.21 1.72 -16.33
CA GLN A 58 -0.99 0.27 -16.41
C GLN A 58 -1.34 -0.34 -17.78
N GLY A 59 -1.86 0.47 -18.71
CA GLY A 59 -2.31 -0.01 -20.02
C GLY A 59 -3.59 -0.86 -19.96
N TRP A 60 -4.42 -0.66 -18.93
CA TRP A 60 -5.74 -1.28 -18.82
C TRP A 60 -6.80 -0.46 -19.54
N SER A 61 -7.92 -1.10 -19.90
CA SER A 61 -9.07 -0.38 -20.44
C SER A 61 -9.58 0.64 -19.41
N PRO A 62 -10.17 1.77 -19.84
CA PRO A 62 -10.67 2.76 -18.90
C PRO A 62 -11.72 2.20 -17.92
N GLN A 63 -12.52 1.24 -18.38
CA GLN A 63 -13.54 0.53 -17.59
C GLN A 63 -13.01 -0.70 -16.84
N SER A 64 -11.70 -0.94 -16.84
CA SER A 64 -11.11 -2.08 -16.17
C SER A 64 -11.33 -2.03 -14.65
N GLU A 65 -11.79 -3.14 -14.10
CA GLU A 65 -11.93 -3.30 -12.65
C GLU A 65 -10.59 -3.44 -11.92
N MET A 66 -9.50 -3.69 -12.66
CA MET A 66 -8.18 -3.92 -12.07
C MET A 66 -7.73 -2.74 -11.22
N GLY A 67 -7.92 -1.50 -11.71
CA GLY A 67 -7.59 -0.30 -10.94
C GLY A 67 -8.36 -0.22 -9.63
N ALA A 68 -9.66 -0.53 -9.66
CA ALA A 68 -10.52 -0.55 -8.48
C ALA A 68 -10.12 -1.64 -7.48
N GLN A 69 -9.71 -2.83 -7.94
CA GLN A 69 -9.24 -3.91 -7.06
C GLN A 69 -8.01 -3.47 -6.23
N TYR A 70 -7.03 -2.84 -6.87
CA TYR A 70 -5.86 -2.32 -6.15
C TYR A 70 -6.24 -1.19 -5.17
N ALA A 71 -7.24 -0.36 -5.50
CA ALA A 71 -7.66 0.75 -4.65
C ALA A 71 -8.34 0.22 -3.38
N ARG A 72 -9.22 -0.78 -3.54
CA ARG A 72 -9.84 -1.49 -2.40
C ARG A 72 -8.80 -2.17 -1.51
N ARG A 73 -7.78 -2.81 -2.11
CA ARG A 73 -6.69 -3.43 -1.35
C ARG A 73 -5.91 -2.40 -0.54
N HIS A 74 -5.62 -1.23 -1.12
CA HIS A 74 -4.96 -0.13 -0.41
C HIS A 74 -5.79 0.38 0.78
N ILE A 75 -7.08 0.64 0.56
CA ILE A 75 -8.01 1.08 1.61
C ILE A 75 -8.06 0.06 2.76
N ARG A 76 -8.14 -1.24 2.44
CA ARG A 76 -8.13 -2.31 3.44
C ARG A 76 -6.86 -2.28 4.27
N LYS A 77 -5.68 -2.25 3.61
CA LYS A 77 -4.39 -2.17 4.30
C LYS A 77 -4.34 -0.94 5.21
N ARG A 78 -4.82 0.20 4.71
CA ARG A 78 -4.82 1.44 5.49
C ARG A 78 -5.75 1.38 6.70
N ALA A 79 -6.91 0.75 6.56
CA ALA A 79 -7.83 0.52 7.67
C ALA A 79 -7.21 -0.38 8.73
N ASP A 80 -6.55 -1.47 8.31
CA ASP A 80 -5.86 -2.40 9.21
C ASP A 80 -4.74 -1.66 9.99
N ASP A 81 -3.89 -0.88 9.29
CA ASP A 81 -2.82 -0.08 9.92
C ASP A 81 -3.37 0.93 10.95
N LEU A 82 -4.51 1.57 10.65
CA LEU A 82 -5.14 2.54 11.55
C LEU A 82 -5.74 1.86 12.79
N ALA A 83 -6.34 0.68 12.62
CA ALA A 83 -6.90 -0.10 13.72
C ALA A 83 -5.79 -0.56 14.67
N GLU A 84 -4.66 -1.05 14.14
CA GLU A 84 -3.50 -1.44 14.94
C GLU A 84 -2.94 -0.26 15.75
N ARG A 85 -2.76 0.90 15.11
CA ARG A 85 -2.30 2.11 15.79
C ARG A 85 -3.24 2.57 16.89
N LEU A 86 -4.55 2.50 16.65
CA LEU A 86 -5.55 2.83 17.66
C LEU A 86 -5.45 1.89 18.86
N ALA A 87 -5.35 0.59 18.64
CA ALA A 87 -5.19 -0.41 19.70
C ALA A 87 -3.93 -0.16 20.55
N ASN A 88 -2.79 0.07 19.90
CA ASN A 88 -1.53 0.33 20.60
C ASN A 88 -1.60 1.61 21.45
N ASN A 89 -2.19 2.69 20.92
CA ASN A 89 -2.39 3.94 21.67
C ASN A 89 -3.28 3.76 22.91
N ILE A 90 -4.29 2.89 22.83
CA ILE A 90 -5.17 2.58 23.98
C ILE A 90 -4.38 1.85 25.06
N ILE A 91 -3.56 0.85 24.68
CA ILE A 91 -2.72 0.07 25.61
C ILE A 91 -1.71 0.99 26.31
N GLU A 92 -1.01 1.84 25.57
CA GLU A 92 0.00 2.76 26.13
C GLU A 92 -0.62 3.74 27.14
N ARG A 93 -1.80 4.29 26.83
CA ARG A 93 -2.52 5.20 27.74
C ARG A 93 -3.02 4.50 28.99
N GLY A 94 -3.59 3.31 28.86
CA GLY A 94 -4.04 2.51 30.01
C GLY A 94 -2.88 2.06 30.91
N SER A 95 -1.70 1.81 30.32
CA SER A 95 -0.48 1.44 31.07
C SER A 95 0.12 2.64 31.82
N GLY A 96 0.02 3.85 31.25
CA GLY A 96 0.49 5.09 31.86
C GLY A 96 -0.39 5.64 32.99
N GLU A 97 -1.66 5.25 33.05
CA GLU A 97 -2.58 5.56 34.15
C GLU A 97 -2.39 4.61 35.35
N HIS A 98 -2.03 3.34 35.12
CA HIS A 98 -1.72 2.39 36.20
C HIS A 98 -0.40 2.72 36.93
N GLY A 99 0.63 3.20 36.21
CA GLY A 99 1.93 3.54 36.82
C GLY A 99 1.93 4.80 37.69
N ARG A 100 0.94 5.70 37.53
CA ARG A 100 0.82 6.91 38.38
C ARG A 100 0.10 6.67 39.70
N ALA A 101 -0.70 5.61 39.78
CA ALA A 101 -1.43 5.26 41.01
C ALA A 101 -0.54 4.57 42.06
N GLU A 102 0.65 4.09 41.69
CA GLU A 102 1.55 3.36 42.58
C GLU A 102 2.67 4.23 43.21
N GLU A 103 2.86 5.47 42.75
CA GLU A 103 3.88 6.40 43.31
C GLU A 103 3.35 7.33 44.42
N GLU A 104 2.05 7.31 44.73
CA GLU A 104 1.42 8.19 45.74
C GLU A 104 1.12 7.50 47.10
N ASN A 105 1.74 6.37 47.43
CA ASN A 105 1.56 5.69 48.73
C ASN A 105 2.87 5.47 49.50
#